data_AF-A0A9J6ZTG4-F1
#
_entry.id   AF-A0A9J6ZTG4-F1
#
_cell.length_a   1.000
_cell.length_b   1.000
_cell.length_c   1.000
_cell.angle_alpha   90.00
_cell.angle_beta   90.00
_cell.angle_gamma   90.00
#
_symmetry.space_group_name_H-M   'P 1'
#
loop_
_entity.id
_entity.type
_entity.pdbx_description
1 polymer ?
#
loop_
_entity_poly.entity_id
_entity_poly.type
_entity_poly.pdbx_seq_one_letter_code
_entity_poly.pdbx_strand_id
1 'polypeptide(L)'
;MINSQSTFNKSFNSIFWLFGIVSFIGIAGYGLSYILKMPEISPNEFVPKTIDTASFNRFGFGNLLAVFILLYAFAFLPIVIQFSIIKYKTNPYAIIISCCFLAVSLILEIVNNLPLISSVLLPVNIDSIPVETLLYIRQLETIKYLAFDVAGFSLAYTGFLIYAIIFYKTNRLLSYTIIASILLFIANVPFLLIEPSMAIILMAISIFAFALVPIFMVKMCSKQ
;
A
#
# COMPACT_ATOMS: atom_id res chain seq x y z
N MET A 1 -15.21 -17.13 35.35
CA MET A 1 -15.07 -17.35 33.89
C MET A 1 -15.72 -16.26 33.02
N ILE A 2 -16.72 -15.50 33.48
CA ILE A 2 -17.38 -14.43 32.67
C ILE A 2 -16.50 -13.17 32.49
N ASN A 3 -15.71 -12.81 33.51
CA ASN A 3 -14.85 -11.61 33.44
C ASN A 3 -13.66 -11.74 32.47
N SER A 4 -13.09 -12.93 32.28
CA SER A 4 -11.93 -13.12 31.41
C SER A 4 -12.28 -13.05 29.92
N GLN A 5 -13.48 -13.49 29.51
CA GLN A 5 -13.95 -13.34 28.13
C GLN A 5 -14.22 -11.88 27.75
N SER A 6 -14.74 -11.07 28.69
CA SER A 6 -15.03 -9.65 28.40
C SER A 6 -13.75 -8.80 28.29
N THR A 7 -12.73 -9.06 29.11
CA THR A 7 -11.43 -8.39 29.01
C THR A 7 -10.64 -8.87 27.81
N PHE A 8 -10.71 -10.16 27.46
CA PHE A 8 -10.10 -10.70 26.25
C PHE A 8 -10.69 -10.05 24.99
N ASN A 9 -12.03 -9.96 24.88
CA ASN A 9 -12.68 -9.30 23.74
C ASN A 9 -12.35 -7.81 23.64
N LYS A 10 -12.24 -7.10 24.78
CA LYS A 10 -11.82 -5.69 24.79
C LYS A 10 -10.37 -5.52 24.34
N SER A 11 -9.43 -6.31 24.89
CA SER A 11 -8.02 -6.26 24.53
C SER A 11 -7.79 -6.60 23.06
N PHE A 12 -8.46 -7.65 22.57
CA PHE A 12 -8.39 -8.08 21.18
C PHE A 12 -8.87 -6.97 20.22
N ASN A 13 -10.01 -6.34 20.51
CA ASN A 13 -10.52 -5.24 19.69
C ASN A 13 -9.58 -4.02 19.69
N SER A 14 -8.95 -3.70 20.82
CA SER A 14 -7.97 -2.61 20.93
C SER A 14 -6.74 -2.82 20.04
N ILE A 15 -6.26 -4.06 19.90
CA ILE A 15 -5.12 -4.39 19.02
C ILE A 15 -5.46 -4.11 17.55
N PHE A 16 -6.65 -4.49 17.08
CA PHE A 16 -7.03 -4.22 15.70
C PHE A 16 -7.32 -2.74 15.44
N TRP A 17 -7.79 -2.00 16.44
CA TRP A 17 -7.84 -0.53 16.36
C TRP A 17 -6.45 0.09 16.23
N LEU A 18 -5.47 -0.39 16.99
CA LEU A 18 -4.08 0.03 16.85
C LEU A 18 -3.57 -0.26 15.43
N PHE A 19 -3.78 -1.48 14.92
CA PHE A 19 -3.42 -1.81 13.54
C PHE A 19 -4.14 -0.94 12.51
N GLY A 20 -5.42 -0.64 12.73
CA GLY A 20 -6.18 0.28 11.86
C GLY A 20 -5.55 1.66 11.80
N ILE A 21 -5.16 2.21 12.94
CA ILE A 21 -4.50 3.52 13.04
C ILE A 21 -3.11 3.48 12.39
N VAL A 22 -2.32 2.44 12.67
CA VAL A 22 -0.97 2.29 12.09
C VAL A 22 -1.07 2.15 10.57
N SER A 23 -2.02 1.37 10.06
CA SER A 23 -2.28 1.22 8.64
C SER A 23 -2.73 2.54 8.00
N PHE A 24 -3.65 3.27 8.65
CA PHE A 24 -4.06 4.61 8.21
C PHE A 24 -2.86 5.55 8.10
N ILE A 25 -2.01 5.62 9.13
CA ILE A 25 -0.82 6.48 9.14
C ILE A 25 0.16 6.07 8.04
N GLY A 26 0.39 4.77 7.85
CA GLY A 26 1.28 4.28 6.80
C GLY A 26 0.77 4.62 5.39
N ILE A 27 -0.52 4.41 5.09
CA ILE A 27 -1.10 4.77 3.77
C ILE A 27 -1.10 6.29 3.58
N ALA A 28 -1.49 7.06 4.60
CA ALA A 28 -1.47 8.52 4.53
C ALA A 28 -0.05 9.07 4.36
N GLY A 29 0.94 8.50 5.04
CA GLY A 29 2.35 8.87 4.89
C GLY A 29 2.90 8.52 3.51
N TYR A 30 2.48 7.38 2.95
CA TYR A 30 2.76 7.01 1.55
C TYR A 30 2.17 8.04 0.58
N GLY A 31 0.89 8.43 0.73
CA GLY A 31 0.25 9.47 -0.08
C GLY A 31 0.89 10.85 0.07
N LEU A 32 1.27 11.23 1.29
CA LEU A 32 1.97 12.49 1.56
C LEU A 32 3.33 12.53 0.87
N SER A 33 4.01 11.40 0.79
CA SER A 33 5.30 11.30 0.11
C SER A 33 5.15 11.76 -1.35
N TYR A 34 4.16 11.28 -2.11
CA TYR A 34 3.91 11.71 -3.50
C TYR A 34 3.77 13.23 -3.66
N ILE A 35 3.21 13.93 -2.67
CA ILE A 35 3.07 15.39 -2.68
C ILE A 35 4.42 16.07 -2.39
N LEU A 36 5.16 15.58 -1.40
CA LEU A 36 6.39 16.20 -0.93
C LEU A 36 7.55 16.07 -1.91
N LYS A 37 7.64 14.96 -2.63
CA LYS A 37 8.60 14.78 -3.71
C LYS A 37 7.85 14.22 -4.90
N MET A 38 7.43 15.14 -5.77
CA MET A 38 6.86 14.77 -7.07
C MET A 38 7.85 13.84 -7.77
N PRO A 39 7.51 12.58 -8.06
CA PRO A 39 8.35 11.76 -8.92
C PRO A 39 8.46 12.49 -10.27
N GLU A 40 9.68 12.62 -10.79
CA GLU A 40 9.90 13.03 -12.17
C GLU A 40 9.38 11.88 -13.05
N ILE A 41 8.10 11.98 -13.45
CA ILE A 41 7.46 11.00 -14.30
C ILE A 41 7.79 11.38 -15.74
N SER A 42 8.99 11.04 -16.20
CA SER A 42 9.16 10.75 -17.62
C SER A 42 9.39 9.25 -17.81
N PRO A 43 8.72 8.62 -18.80
CA PRO A 43 8.89 7.19 -19.11
C PRO A 43 10.36 6.82 -19.41
N ASN A 44 11.18 7.80 -19.81
CA ASN A 44 12.58 7.64 -20.14
C ASN A 44 13.53 7.78 -18.94
N GLU A 45 13.05 8.24 -17.79
CA GLU A 45 13.82 8.50 -16.56
C GLU A 45 13.58 7.46 -15.46
N PHE A 46 12.52 6.65 -15.55
CA PHE A 46 12.25 5.62 -14.54
C PHE A 46 13.36 4.58 -14.45
N VAL A 47 13.88 4.13 -15.60
CA VAL A 47 15.00 3.19 -15.69
C VAL A 47 16.29 4.01 -15.78
N PRO A 48 17.19 3.95 -14.78
CA PRO A 48 18.39 4.78 -14.77
C PRO A 48 19.29 4.44 -15.95
N LYS A 49 19.73 5.45 -16.70
CA LYS A 49 20.67 5.32 -17.82
C LYS A 49 22.11 5.67 -17.42
N THR A 50 22.27 6.31 -16.27
CA THR A 50 23.54 6.74 -15.68
C THR A 50 23.53 6.46 -14.18
N ILE A 51 24.71 6.31 -13.58
CA ILE A 51 24.87 6.23 -12.12
C ILE A 51 25.20 7.63 -11.61
N ASP A 52 24.23 8.25 -10.95
CA ASP A 52 24.48 9.47 -10.20
C ASP A 52 25.05 9.11 -8.82
N THR A 53 26.36 9.31 -8.65
CA THR A 53 27.11 8.99 -7.42
C THR A 53 26.78 9.95 -6.27
N ALA A 54 26.09 11.07 -6.53
CA ALA A 54 25.78 12.09 -5.52
C ALA A 54 24.54 11.78 -4.66
N SER A 55 23.77 10.73 -4.96
CA SER A 55 22.40 10.55 -4.42
C SER A 55 22.23 9.48 -3.34
N PHE A 56 23.32 8.92 -2.78
CA PHE A 56 23.26 7.98 -1.64
C PHE A 56 23.03 8.69 -0.30
N ASN A 57 21.92 9.43 -0.20
CA ASN A 57 21.51 9.96 1.08
C ASN A 57 20.78 8.85 1.85
N ARG A 58 21.33 8.40 2.99
CA ARG A 58 20.78 7.29 3.80
C ARG A 58 19.37 7.58 4.34
N PHE A 59 18.98 8.87 4.40
CA PHE A 59 17.63 9.35 4.69
C PHE A 59 16.92 9.91 3.44
N GLY A 60 17.22 9.34 2.27
CA GLY A 60 16.57 9.70 1.02
C GLY A 60 15.07 9.40 1.07
N PHE A 61 14.31 10.22 0.35
CA PHE A 61 12.85 10.11 0.24
C PHE A 61 12.33 8.70 -0.09
N GLY A 62 13.07 7.90 -0.88
CA GLY A 62 12.71 6.50 -1.17
C GLY A 62 12.68 5.61 0.08
N ASN A 63 13.58 5.83 1.04
CA ASN A 63 13.61 5.07 2.29
C ASN A 63 12.42 5.43 3.18
N LEU A 64 12.05 6.71 3.23
CA LEU A 64 10.86 7.16 3.97
C LEU A 64 9.58 6.55 3.38
N LEU A 65 9.47 6.54 2.05
CA LEU A 65 8.37 5.89 1.32
C LEU A 65 8.27 4.41 1.69
N ALA A 66 9.38 3.67 1.62
CA ALA A 66 9.41 2.24 1.94
C ALA A 66 9.04 1.96 3.40
N VAL A 67 9.44 2.81 4.36
CA VAL A 67 9.01 2.68 5.76
C VAL A 67 7.50 2.80 5.87
N PHE A 68 6.87 3.79 5.24
CA PHE A 68 5.41 3.95 5.26
C PHE A 68 4.70 2.78 4.60
N ILE A 69 5.24 2.27 3.48
CA ILE A 69 4.69 1.12 2.79
C ILE A 69 4.70 -0.13 3.68
N LEU A 70 5.85 -0.45 4.25
CA LEU A 70 5.97 -1.60 5.14
C LEU A 70 5.09 -1.44 6.38
N LEU A 71 5.05 -0.25 6.96
CA LEU A 71 4.23 0.05 8.13
C LEU A 71 2.75 -0.25 7.86
N TYR A 72 2.21 0.21 6.73
CA TYR A 72 0.82 -0.10 6.42
C TYR A 72 0.65 -1.56 6.01
N ALA A 73 1.55 -2.15 5.23
CA ALA A 73 1.35 -3.48 4.70
C ALA A 73 1.30 -4.53 5.83
N PHE A 74 2.23 -4.43 6.79
CA PHE A 74 2.25 -5.29 7.97
C PHE A 74 1.05 -5.08 8.90
N ALA A 75 0.62 -3.83 9.09
CA ALA A 75 -0.52 -3.54 9.96
C ALA A 75 -1.88 -3.89 9.31
N PHE A 76 -1.98 -3.76 7.99
CA PHE A 76 -3.24 -3.96 7.28
C PHE A 76 -3.56 -5.44 7.06
N LEU A 77 -2.56 -6.27 6.81
CA LEU A 77 -2.75 -7.70 6.55
C LEU A 77 -3.56 -8.42 7.66
N PRO A 78 -3.26 -8.26 8.95
CA PRO A 78 -4.08 -8.82 10.03
C PRO A 78 -5.53 -8.33 10.01
N ILE A 79 -5.78 -7.06 9.67
CA ILE A 79 -7.14 -6.49 9.59
C ILE A 79 -7.92 -7.14 8.45
N VAL A 80 -7.30 -7.33 7.28
CA VAL A 80 -7.93 -8.01 6.13
C VAL A 80 -8.34 -9.43 6.50
N ILE A 81 -7.46 -10.17 7.17
CA ILE A 81 -7.74 -11.55 7.63
C ILE A 81 -8.89 -11.54 8.65
N GLN A 82 -8.82 -10.70 9.68
CA GLN A 82 -9.84 -10.63 10.71
C GLN A 82 -11.21 -10.23 10.15
N PHE A 83 -11.23 -9.22 9.27
CA PHE A 83 -12.45 -8.77 8.60
C PHE A 83 -13.08 -9.90 7.79
N SER A 84 -12.26 -10.68 7.08
CA SER A 84 -12.74 -11.82 6.29
C SER A 84 -13.33 -12.92 7.15
N ILE A 85 -12.71 -13.24 8.29
CA ILE A 85 -13.24 -14.21 9.26
C ILE A 85 -14.60 -13.74 9.80
N ILE A 86 -14.69 -12.47 10.23
CA ILE A 86 -15.90 -11.91 10.86
C ILE A 86 -17.05 -11.79 9.85
N LYS A 87 -16.76 -11.38 8.61
CA LYS A 87 -17.77 -11.14 7.58
C LYS A 87 -17.98 -12.29 6.62
N TYR A 88 -17.34 -13.45 6.87
CA TYR A 88 -17.41 -14.65 6.03
C TYR A 88 -18.83 -15.02 5.60
N LYS A 89 -19.80 -14.98 6.53
CA LYS A 89 -21.20 -15.36 6.27
C LYS A 89 -21.96 -14.39 5.33
N THR A 90 -21.42 -13.20 5.05
CA THR A 90 -22.08 -12.21 4.17
C THR A 90 -22.10 -12.69 2.72
N ASN A 91 -20.96 -13.15 2.22
CA ASN A 91 -20.80 -13.80 0.92
C ASN A 91 -19.47 -14.58 0.94
N PRO A 92 -19.47 -15.87 1.26
CA PRO A 92 -18.25 -16.64 1.53
C PRO A 92 -17.21 -16.57 0.39
N TYR A 93 -17.65 -16.82 -0.84
CA TYR A 93 -16.76 -16.87 -2.00
C TYR A 93 -16.15 -15.50 -2.30
N ALA A 94 -16.98 -14.45 -2.32
CA ALA A 94 -16.50 -13.12 -2.64
C ALA A 94 -15.59 -12.55 -1.53
N ILE A 95 -15.86 -12.87 -0.26
CA ILE A 95 -14.99 -12.50 0.87
C ILE A 95 -13.64 -13.22 0.78
N ILE A 96 -13.60 -14.53 0.52
CA ILE A 96 -12.34 -15.27 0.36
C ILE A 96 -11.52 -14.71 -0.81
N ILE A 97 -12.13 -14.54 -1.98
CA ILE A 97 -11.43 -14.04 -3.18
C ILE A 97 -10.83 -12.66 -2.92
N SER A 98 -11.61 -11.75 -2.32
CA SER A 98 -11.12 -10.42 -1.94
C SER A 98 -9.96 -10.50 -0.96
N CYS A 99 -10.07 -11.34 0.07
CA CYS A 99 -9.02 -11.56 1.05
C CYS A 99 -7.73 -12.06 0.38
N CYS A 100 -7.83 -13.00 -0.56
CA CYS A 100 -6.67 -13.53 -1.29
C CYS A 100 -6.00 -12.44 -2.11
N PHE A 101 -6.75 -11.65 -2.88
CA PHE A 101 -6.18 -10.56 -3.66
C PHE A 101 -5.50 -9.50 -2.79
N LEU A 102 -6.15 -9.09 -1.69
CA LEU A 102 -5.58 -8.13 -0.76
C LEU A 102 -4.34 -8.70 -0.03
N ALA A 103 -4.39 -9.95 0.41
CA ALA A 103 -3.25 -10.57 1.11
C ALA A 103 -2.04 -10.69 0.18
N VAL A 104 -2.24 -11.16 -1.06
CA VAL A 104 -1.16 -11.24 -2.05
C VAL A 104 -0.61 -9.85 -2.36
N SER A 105 -1.47 -8.86 -2.58
CA SER A 105 -1.06 -7.47 -2.80
C SER A 105 -0.17 -6.95 -1.66
N LEU A 106 -0.60 -7.09 -0.41
CA LEU A 106 0.17 -6.64 0.76
C LEU A 106 1.50 -7.40 0.93
N ILE A 107 1.52 -8.69 0.58
CA ILE A 107 2.77 -9.47 0.57
C ILE A 107 3.72 -8.97 -0.51
N LEU A 108 3.22 -8.64 -1.70
CA LEU A 108 4.03 -8.06 -2.77
C LEU A 108 4.64 -6.73 -2.31
N GLU A 109 3.86 -5.85 -1.68
CA GLU A 109 4.36 -4.59 -1.13
C GLU A 109 5.49 -4.80 -0.12
N ILE A 110 5.36 -5.80 0.76
CA ILE A 110 6.40 -6.16 1.72
C ILE A 110 7.65 -6.64 1.00
N VAL A 111 7.52 -7.63 0.12
CA VAL A 111 8.66 -8.24 -0.59
C VAL A 111 9.37 -7.22 -1.48
N ASN A 112 8.63 -6.29 -2.09
CA ASN A 112 9.17 -5.30 -3.00
C ASN A 112 9.94 -4.18 -2.29
N ASN A 113 9.51 -3.79 -1.08
CA ASN A 113 10.09 -2.65 -0.36
C ASN A 113 11.07 -3.04 0.77
N LEU A 114 11.06 -4.30 1.24
CA LEU A 114 11.98 -4.79 2.26
C LEU A 114 13.47 -4.69 1.87
N PRO A 115 13.89 -4.99 0.61
CA PRO A 115 15.28 -4.87 0.19
C PRO A 115 15.81 -3.44 0.34
N LEU A 116 14.97 -2.42 0.06
CA LEU A 116 15.38 -1.02 0.18
C LEU A 116 15.75 -0.69 1.62
N ILE A 117 14.94 -1.10 2.60
CA ILE A 117 15.25 -0.90 4.03
C ILE A 117 16.47 -1.72 4.45
N SER A 118 16.59 -2.96 3.97
CA SER A 118 17.74 -3.80 4.26
C SER A 118 19.05 -3.15 3.79
N SER A 119 19.06 -2.50 2.63
CA SER A 119 20.24 -1.81 2.09
C SER A 119 20.70 -0.62 2.95
N VAL A 120 19.77 0.02 3.68
CA VAL A 120 20.09 1.11 4.64
C VAL A 120 20.69 0.56 5.93
N LEU A 121 20.17 -0.58 6.40
CA LEU A 121 20.60 -1.21 7.65
C LEU A 121 21.92 -1.97 7.50
N LEU A 122 22.17 -2.54 6.32
CA LEU A 122 23.37 -3.33 5.99
C LEU A 122 24.04 -2.75 4.74
N PRO A 123 24.80 -1.64 4.89
CA PRO A 123 25.46 -1.01 3.75
C PRO A 123 26.49 -1.97 3.15
N VAL A 124 26.27 -2.40 1.91
CA VAL A 124 27.21 -3.20 1.14
C VAL A 124 28.29 -2.29 0.57
N ASN A 125 29.55 -2.76 0.54
CA ASN A 125 30.65 -2.01 -0.08
C ASN A 125 30.54 -2.06 -1.61
N ILE A 126 30.02 -0.99 -2.21
CA ILE A 126 29.68 -0.89 -3.63
C ILE A 126 30.92 -0.57 -4.48
N ASP A 127 32.02 -0.12 -3.86
CA ASP A 127 33.24 0.34 -4.53
C ASP A 127 33.96 -0.78 -5.31
N SER A 128 33.59 -2.04 -5.07
CA SER A 128 34.17 -3.22 -5.74
C SER A 128 33.42 -3.67 -7.01
N ILE A 129 32.26 -3.08 -7.32
CA ILE A 129 31.41 -3.51 -8.43
C ILE A 129 31.65 -2.60 -9.64
N PRO A 130 31.94 -3.15 -10.85
CA PRO A 130 32.05 -2.35 -12.06
C PRO A 130 30.77 -1.52 -12.32
N VAL A 131 30.94 -0.26 -12.73
CA VAL A 131 29.86 0.72 -12.95
C VAL A 131 28.79 0.19 -13.91
N GLU A 132 29.20 -0.47 -14.99
CA GLU A 132 28.29 -1.06 -15.99
C GLU A 132 27.44 -2.19 -15.42
N THR A 133 28.04 -3.07 -14.62
CA THR A 133 27.34 -4.15 -13.90
C THR A 133 26.36 -3.59 -12.89
N LEU A 134 26.76 -2.55 -12.15
CA LEU A 134 25.91 -1.86 -11.18
C LEU A 134 24.71 -1.19 -11.88
N LEU A 135 24.92 -0.56 -13.04
CA LEU A 135 23.86 0.04 -13.84
C LEU A 135 22.87 -1.03 -14.30
N TYR A 136 23.35 -2.14 -14.86
CA TYR A 136 22.50 -3.23 -15.33
C TYR A 136 21.65 -3.83 -14.20
N ILE A 137 22.25 -4.09 -13.03
CA ILE A 137 21.54 -4.58 -11.84
C ILE A 137 20.43 -3.59 -11.46
N ARG A 138 20.75 -2.29 -11.40
CA ARG A 138 19.78 -1.24 -11.04
C ARG A 138 18.61 -1.16 -12.01
N GLN A 139 18.86 -1.24 -13.31
CA GLN A 139 17.81 -1.26 -14.34
C GLN A 139 16.87 -2.46 -14.17
N LEU A 140 17.45 -3.64 -13.94
CA LEU A 140 16.69 -4.88 -13.76
C LEU A 140 15.86 -4.86 -12.47
N GLU A 141 16.42 -4.32 -11.38
CA GLU A 141 15.69 -4.11 -10.12
C GLU A 141 14.55 -3.10 -10.26
N THR A 142 14.76 -1.99 -10.98
CA THR A 142 13.70 -1.01 -11.26
C THR A 142 12.53 -1.64 -12.03
N ILE A 143 12.81 -2.43 -13.08
CA ILE A 143 11.77 -3.09 -13.87
C ILE A 143 10.97 -4.07 -13.00
N LYS A 144 11.66 -4.88 -12.18
CA LYS A 144 11.00 -5.79 -11.24
C LYS A 144 10.15 -5.03 -10.24
N TYR A 145 10.68 -3.94 -9.69
CA TYR A 145 9.98 -3.10 -8.72
C TYR A 145 8.68 -2.57 -9.32
N LEU A 146 8.73 -2.02 -10.52
CA LEU A 146 7.55 -1.50 -11.22
C LEU A 146 6.53 -2.60 -11.51
N ALA A 147 6.97 -3.77 -11.97
CA ALA A 147 6.08 -4.89 -12.25
C ALA A 147 5.34 -5.37 -10.98
N PHE A 148 6.04 -5.47 -9.86
CA PHE A 148 5.44 -5.84 -8.58
C PHE A 148 4.52 -4.75 -8.02
N ASP A 149 4.87 -3.48 -8.19
CA ASP A 149 4.05 -2.34 -7.78
C ASP A 149 2.71 -2.32 -8.55
N VAL A 150 2.77 -2.42 -9.89
CA VAL A 150 1.57 -2.50 -10.74
C VAL A 150 0.70 -3.71 -10.39
N ALA A 151 1.32 -4.88 -10.18
CA ALA A 151 0.60 -6.09 -9.77
C ALA A 151 -0.04 -5.90 -8.39
N GLY A 152 0.70 -5.32 -7.43
CA GLY A 152 0.25 -5.02 -6.09
C GLY A 152 -1.01 -4.14 -6.08
N PHE A 153 -0.97 -2.99 -6.75
CA PHE A 153 -2.12 -2.09 -6.85
C PHE A 153 -3.31 -2.71 -7.58
N SER A 154 -3.07 -3.42 -8.68
CA SER A 154 -4.14 -4.05 -9.47
C SER A 154 -4.91 -5.09 -8.65
N LEU A 155 -4.18 -5.93 -7.89
CA LEU A 155 -4.78 -6.90 -6.98
C LEU A 155 -5.49 -6.21 -5.82
N ALA A 156 -4.89 -5.17 -5.23
CA ALA A 156 -5.51 -4.39 -4.16
C ALA A 156 -6.88 -3.84 -4.58
N TYR A 157 -6.92 -3.11 -5.69
CA TYR A 157 -8.14 -2.48 -6.18
C TYR A 157 -9.19 -3.49 -6.59
N THR A 158 -8.79 -4.63 -7.18
CA THR A 158 -9.73 -5.72 -7.48
C THR A 158 -10.36 -6.27 -6.20
N GLY A 159 -9.55 -6.57 -5.18
CA GLY A 159 -10.04 -7.04 -3.88
C GLY A 159 -10.96 -6.03 -3.19
N PHE A 160 -10.58 -4.75 -3.19
CA PHE A 160 -11.42 -3.69 -2.61
C PHE A 160 -12.70 -3.45 -3.39
N LEU A 161 -12.67 -3.52 -4.72
CA LEU A 161 -13.88 -3.36 -5.54
C LEU A 161 -14.93 -4.43 -5.19
N ILE A 162 -14.50 -5.68 -5.01
CA ILE A 162 -15.40 -6.75 -4.57
C ILE A 162 -16.00 -6.43 -3.19
N TYR A 163 -15.20 -5.96 -2.21
CA TYR A 163 -15.74 -5.48 -0.94
C TYR A 163 -16.74 -4.33 -1.10
N ALA A 164 -16.44 -3.34 -1.95
CA ALA A 164 -17.35 -2.22 -2.19
C ALA A 164 -18.69 -2.69 -2.78
N ILE A 165 -18.68 -3.69 -3.65
CA ILE A 165 -19.91 -4.28 -4.22
C ILE A 165 -20.71 -5.02 -3.13
N ILE A 166 -20.06 -5.90 -2.35
CA ILE A 166 -20.72 -6.67 -1.28
C ILE A 166 -21.35 -5.75 -0.23
N PHE A 167 -20.62 -4.73 0.19
CA PHE A 167 -21.03 -3.84 1.27
C PHE A 167 -21.73 -2.57 0.79
N TYR A 168 -22.05 -2.45 -0.51
CA TYR A 168 -22.67 -1.25 -1.07
C TYR A 168 -23.95 -0.84 -0.32
N LYS A 169 -24.81 -1.82 -0.02
CA LYS A 169 -26.10 -1.57 0.65
C LYS A 169 -25.98 -1.39 2.17
N THR A 170 -25.00 -2.05 2.80
CA THR A 170 -24.89 -2.14 4.26
C THR A 170 -23.90 -1.14 4.86
N ASN A 171 -22.86 -0.76 4.10
CA ASN A 171 -21.92 0.29 4.47
C ASN A 171 -21.53 1.13 3.24
N ARG A 172 -22.37 2.13 2.96
CA ARG A 172 -22.19 3.06 1.84
C ARG A 172 -20.90 3.85 1.93
N LEU A 173 -20.48 4.26 3.14
CA LEU A 173 -19.27 5.05 3.32
C LEU A 173 -18.01 4.30 2.88
N LEU A 174 -17.85 3.03 3.31
CA LEU A 174 -16.75 2.18 2.86
C LEU A 174 -16.74 2.04 1.33
N SER A 175 -17.91 1.70 0.78
CA SER A 175 -18.06 1.40 -0.64
C SER A 175 -17.80 2.63 -1.52
N TYR A 176 -18.37 3.79 -1.15
CA TYR A 176 -18.13 5.05 -1.87
C TYR A 176 -16.67 5.50 -1.76
N THR A 177 -16.03 5.31 -0.60
CA THR A 177 -14.61 5.66 -0.44
C THR A 177 -13.73 4.82 -1.36
N ILE A 178 -13.96 3.52 -1.43
CA ILE A 178 -13.24 2.62 -2.34
C ILE A 178 -13.51 2.99 -3.80
N ILE A 179 -14.77 3.14 -4.19
CA ILE A 179 -15.15 3.44 -5.58
C ILE A 179 -14.56 4.79 -6.02
N ALA A 180 -14.71 5.84 -5.19
CA ALA A 180 -14.15 7.15 -5.47
C ALA A 180 -12.63 7.07 -5.65
N SER A 181 -11.96 6.30 -4.80
CA SER A 181 -10.52 6.15 -4.89
C SER A 181 -10.07 5.42 -6.16
N ILE A 182 -10.75 4.33 -6.55
CA ILE A 182 -10.48 3.61 -7.81
C ILE A 182 -10.74 4.52 -9.02
N LEU A 183 -11.82 5.31 -9.01
CA LEU A 183 -12.14 6.24 -10.09
C LEU A 183 -11.09 7.35 -10.21
N LEU A 184 -10.60 7.89 -9.09
CA LEU A 184 -9.51 8.87 -9.08
C LEU A 184 -8.21 8.28 -9.62
N PHE A 185 -7.91 7.02 -9.29
CA PHE A 185 -6.76 6.31 -9.86
C PHE A 185 -6.91 6.16 -11.37
N ILE A 186 -8.03 5.65 -11.88
CA ILE A 186 -8.24 5.52 -13.33
C ILE A 186 -8.15 6.89 -14.03
N ALA A 187 -8.72 7.93 -13.40
CA ALA A 187 -8.68 9.28 -13.92
C ALA A 187 -7.27 9.88 -13.94
N ASN A 188 -6.32 9.41 -13.12
CA ASN A 188 -4.96 9.92 -13.11
C ASN A 188 -4.17 9.52 -14.37
N VAL A 189 -4.50 8.38 -14.99
CA VAL A 189 -3.67 7.77 -16.04
C VAL A 189 -3.58 8.68 -17.28
N PRO A 190 -4.67 9.27 -17.79
CA PRO A 190 -4.59 10.25 -18.87
C PRO A 190 -3.72 11.47 -18.52
N PHE A 191 -3.73 11.94 -17.27
CA PHE A 191 -2.95 13.10 -16.85
C PHE A 191 -1.45 12.82 -16.76
N LEU A 192 -1.02 11.55 -16.67
CA LEU A 192 0.42 11.20 -16.65
C LEU A 192 1.14 11.72 -17.89
N LEU A 193 0.45 11.84 -19.03
CA LEU A 193 1.02 12.30 -20.30
C LEU A 193 0.79 13.79 -20.58
N ILE A 194 -0.28 14.37 -20.01
CA ILE A 194 -0.70 15.75 -20.32
C ILE A 194 -0.17 16.73 -19.28
N GLU A 195 -0.35 16.41 -18.00
CA GLU A 195 -0.02 17.27 -16.87
C GLU A 195 0.38 16.40 -15.66
N PRO A 196 1.67 16.00 -15.56
CA PRO A 196 2.14 15.07 -14.53
C PRO A 196 1.88 15.53 -13.09
N SER A 197 1.90 16.85 -12.84
CA SER A 197 1.55 17.44 -11.54
C SER A 197 0.12 17.09 -11.11
N MET A 198 -0.83 17.17 -12.05
CA MET A 198 -2.22 16.81 -11.79
C MET A 198 -2.40 15.30 -11.59
N ALA A 199 -1.66 14.47 -12.33
CA ALA A 199 -1.66 13.03 -12.11
C ALA A 199 -1.19 12.65 -10.69
N ILE A 200 -0.14 13.30 -10.20
CA ILE A 200 0.38 13.11 -8.84
C ILE A 200 -0.65 13.53 -7.79
N ILE A 201 -1.30 14.68 -7.98
CA ILE A 201 -2.34 15.16 -7.06
C ILE A 201 -3.51 14.17 -7.01
N LEU A 202 -4.01 13.71 -8.16
CA LEU A 202 -5.09 12.73 -8.23
C LEU A 202 -4.71 11.40 -7.57
N MET A 203 -3.49 10.93 -7.79
CA MET A 203 -2.93 9.75 -7.12
C MET A 203 -2.91 9.93 -5.60
N ALA A 204 -2.39 11.05 -5.10
CA ALA A 204 -2.33 11.32 -3.67
C ALA A 204 -3.73 11.36 -3.04
N ILE A 205 -4.70 12.03 -3.67
CA ILE A 205 -6.09 12.07 -3.19
C ILE A 205 -6.71 10.66 -3.16
N SER A 206 -6.46 9.86 -4.20
CA SER A 206 -6.86 8.45 -4.24
C SER A 206 -6.29 7.67 -3.04
N ILE A 207 -4.99 7.81 -2.77
CA ILE A 207 -4.32 7.15 -1.63
C ILE A 207 -4.90 7.63 -0.29
N PHE A 208 -5.13 8.93 -0.10
CA PHE A 208 -5.72 9.46 1.13
C PHE A 208 -7.13 8.95 1.37
N ALA A 209 -7.94 8.81 0.31
CA ALA A 209 -9.24 8.16 0.43
C ALA A 209 -9.08 6.69 0.85
N PHE A 210 -8.12 5.95 0.28
CA PHE A 210 -7.82 4.57 0.67
C PHE A 210 -7.34 4.43 2.12
N ALA A 211 -6.65 5.44 2.66
CA ALA A 211 -6.14 5.40 4.03
C ALA A 211 -7.25 5.16 5.07
N LEU A 212 -8.49 5.58 4.78
CA LEU A 212 -9.64 5.39 5.67
C LEU A 212 -10.20 3.95 5.67
N VAL A 213 -9.88 3.15 4.65
CA VAL A 213 -10.43 1.79 4.50
C VAL A 213 -10.09 0.88 5.69
N PRO A 214 -8.83 0.78 6.17
CA PRO A 214 -8.50 0.04 7.39
C PRO A 214 -9.36 0.43 8.59
N ILE A 215 -9.59 1.73 8.81
CA ILE A 215 -10.40 2.25 9.91
C ILE A 215 -11.86 1.81 9.79
N PHE A 216 -12.43 1.89 8.58
CA PHE A 216 -13.79 1.45 8.33
C PHE A 216 -13.94 -0.07 8.51
N MET A 217 -12.97 -0.86 8.07
CA MET A 217 -12.97 -2.31 8.25
C MET A 217 -12.95 -2.69 9.73
N VAL A 218 -12.04 -2.10 10.52
CA VAL A 218 -11.98 -2.35 11.98
C VAL A 218 -13.29 -1.95 12.65
N LYS A 219 -13.82 -0.77 12.34
CA LYS A 219 -15.11 -0.30 12.90
C LYS A 219 -16.27 -1.26 12.59
N MET A 220 -16.28 -1.88 11.42
CA MET A 220 -17.30 -2.87 11.04
C MET A 220 -17.16 -4.21 11.78
N CYS A 221 -15.95 -4.53 12.24
CA CYS A 221 -15.66 -5.69 13.07
C CYS A 221 -16.03 -5.46 14.54
N SER A 222 -15.87 -4.23 15.04
CA SER A 222 -16.14 -3.87 16.44
C SER A 222 -17.64 -3.74 16.81
N LYS A 223 -18.56 -3.68 15.84
CA LYS A 223 -20.00 -3.47 16.07
C LYS A 223 -20.78 -4.78 16.32
N GLN A 224 -20.14 -5.82 16.84
CA GLN A 224 -20.78 -7.07 17.24
C GLN A 224 -21.05 -7.08 18.74
#